data_AF-M0AKC9-F1
#
_entry.id   AF-M0AKC9-F1
#
_cell.length_a   1.000
_cell.length_b   1.000
_cell.length_c   1.000
_cell.angle_alpha   90.00
_cell.angle_beta   90.00
_cell.angle_gamma   90.00
#
_symmetry.space_group_name_H-M   'P 1'
#
loop_
_entity.id
_entity.type
_entity.pdbx_description
1 polymer ?
#
loop_
_entity_poly.entity_id
_entity_poly.type
_entity_poly.pdbx_seq_one_letter_code
_entity_poly.pdbx_strand_id
1 'polypeptide(L)' 'MGSRASVREWLEQFVHYYNHQRPHQALDGNVPVEEVQN' A
#
# COMPACT_ATOMS: atom_id res chain seq x y z
N MET A 1 17.08 18.37 1.87
CA MET A 1 16.60 17.12 2.47
C MET A 1 15.16 17.31 2.92
N GLY A 2 14.24 16.51 2.35
CA GLY A 2 12.85 16.24 2.76
C GLY A 2 12.00 17.40 3.31
N SER A 3 11.20 18.05 2.45
CA SER A 3 10.04 18.80 2.91
C SER A 3 8.93 17.83 3.38
N ARG A 4 8.07 18.24 4.32
CA ARG A 4 6.93 17.44 4.78
C ARG A 4 6.00 17.01 3.63
N ALA A 5 5.91 17.83 2.57
CA ALA A 5 5.17 17.49 1.35
C ALA A 5 5.76 16.24 0.67
N SER A 6 7.09 16.17 0.55
CA SER A 6 7.81 15.05 -0.07
C SER A 6 7.66 13.74 0.71
N VAL A 7 7.52 13.81 2.04
CA VAL A 7 7.27 12.62 2.87
C VAL A 7 5.85 12.10 2.66
N ARG A 8 4.86 13.00 2.52
CA ARG A 8 3.46 12.60 2.28
C ARG A 8 3.31 11.92 0.93
N GLU A 9 3.86 12.51 -0.12
CA GLU A 9 3.83 11.91 -1.48
C GLU A 9 4.50 10.53 -1.49
N TRP A 10 5.62 10.38 -0.78
CA TRP A 10 6.29 9.08 -0.68
C TRP A 10 5.45 8.03 0.05
N LEU A 11 4.77 8.40 1.14
CA LEU A 11 3.88 7.49 1.87
C LEU A 11 2.65 7.09 1.05
N GLU A 12 2.04 8.02 0.33
CA GLU A 12 0.89 7.74 -0.55
C GLU A 12 1.28 6.72 -1.64
N GLN A 13 2.43 6.93 -2.28
CA GLN A 13 2.96 5.99 -3.28
C GLN A 13 3.32 4.64 -2.68
N PHE A 14 3.91 4.62 -1.48
CA PHE A 14 4.29 3.39 -0.78
C PHE A 14 3.06 2.55 -0.42
N VAL A 15 2.03 3.18 0.16
CA VAL A 15 0.77 2.51 0.51
C VAL A 15 0.08 1.97 -0.74
N HIS A 16 0.02 2.76 -1.82
CA HIS A 16 -0.61 2.31 -3.06
C HIS A 16 0.12 1.12 -3.69
N TYR A 17 1.45 1.16 -3.74
CA TYR A 17 2.27 0.04 -4.22
C TYR A 17 2.04 -1.23 -3.42
N TYR A 18 2.09 -1.13 -2.08
CA TYR A 18 1.97 -2.30 -1.22
C TYR A 18 0.56 -2.89 -1.26
N ASN A 19 -0.48 -2.06 -1.27
CA ASN A 19 -1.87 -2.52 -1.23
C ASN A 19 -2.37 -3.07 -2.56
N HIS A 20 -1.89 -2.57 -3.71
CA HIS A 20 -2.48 -2.92 -5.01
C HIS A 20 -1.56 -3.73 -5.93
N GLN A 21 -0.24 -3.53 -5.86
CA GLN A 21 0.69 -4.07 -6.86
C GLN A 21 1.53 -5.21 -6.30
N ARG A 22 1.56 -5.37 -4.98
CA ARG A 22 2.31 -6.44 -4.31
C ARG A 22 1.50 -7.73 -4.47
N PRO A 23 2.02 -8.76 -5.15
CA PRO A 23 1.37 -10.07 -5.19
C PRO A 23 1.39 -10.66 -3.76
N HIS A 24 0.24 -10.66 -3.10
CA HIS A 24 0.09 -11.13 -1.73
C HIS A 24 -0.02 -12.66 -1.70
N GLN A 25 1.12 -13.34 -1.89
CA GLN A 25 1.22 -14.80 -1.68
C GLN A 25 0.82 -15.23 -0.26
N ALA A 26 0.79 -14.29 0.71
CA ALA A 26 0.38 -14.53 2.09
C ALA A 26 -1.15 -14.43 2.31
N LEU A 27 -1.91 -13.89 1.35
CA LEU A 27 -3.38 -13.76 1.40
C LEU A 27 -4.05 -14.66 0.33
N ASP A 28 -3.41 -15.77 -0.06
CA ASP A 28 -3.86 -16.62 -1.18
C ASP A 28 -4.05 -15.87 -2.52
N GLY A 29 -3.36 -14.73 -2.69
CA GLY A 29 -3.48 -13.88 -3.89
C GLY A 29 -4.54 -12.78 -3.81
N ASN A 30 -5.25 -12.63 -2.68
CA ASN A 30 -6.22 -11.55 -2.49
C ASN A 30 -5.57 -10.24 -2.06
N VAL A 31 -6.20 -9.12 -2.42
CA VAL A 31 -5.76 -7.79 -2.02
C VAL A 31 -6.28 -7.43 -0.62
N PRO A 32 -5.46 -6.78 0.24
CA PRO A 32 -5.83 -6.46 1.63
C PRO A 32 -7.12 -5.63 1.78
N VAL A 33 -7.48 -4.86 0.75
CA VAL A 33 -8.70 -4.02 0.75
C VAL A 33 -9.99 -4.84 0.83
N GLU A 34 -9.96 -6.11 0.39
CA GLU A 34 -11.10 -7.01 0.45
C GLU A 34 -11.18 -7.77 1.78
N GLU A 35 -10.05 -7.96 2.49
CA GLU A 35 -9.99 -8.64 3.79
C GLU A 35 -10.39 -7.73 4.97
N VAL A 36 -10.21 -6.41 4.87
CA VAL A 36 -10.50 -5.45 5.96
C VAL A 36 -12.01 -5.12 6.09
N GLN A 37 -12.88 -5.74 5.28
CA GLN A 37 -14.33 -5.51 5.29
C GLN A 37 -15.15 -6.61 6.00
N ASN A 38 -14.52 -7.43 6.85
CA ASN A 38 -15.22 -8.37 7.74
C ASN A 38 -15.33 -7.85 9.18
#